data_AF-A0A550GMJ1-F1
#
_entry.id   AF-A0A550GMJ1-F1
#
_cell.length_a   1.000
_cell.length_b   1.000
_cell.length_c   1.000
_cell.angle_alpha   90.00
_cell.angle_beta   90.00
_cell.angle_gamma   90.00
#
_symmetry.space_group_name_H-M   'P 1'
#
loop_
_entity.id
_entity.type
_entity.pdbx_description
1 polymer ?
#
loop_
_entity_poly.entity_id
_entity_poly.type
_entity_poly.pdbx_seq_one_letter_code
_entity_poly.pdbx_strand_id
1 'polypeptide(L)'
;MLDLGEMLNDFLSDVISALPAIIAAILVLIIGYVVGKFVGRAVNKIVEKMGLEKAFDETDAGKSFKKSGMDLSSFIGGITTAFIIVISIVVAIQILDIGGTVGSFMVDIAAYLPRLLGGVVIIVLGTVLVGFLANLVGNILKPVFPSAKSEIADMLKNLLQIGLVAVILLIALDLMLLSGELVYPLILGFVIIGAGIALTDGLIKSITDDHKEFVPVAGYAKFVLYSIFLVIGAGAIFATFEGVTNVIANISWAFAIALGIMLLPVVYNLAKKMTKES
;
A
#
# COMPACT_ATOMS: atom_id res chain seq x y z
N MET A 1 28.97 20.81 50.58
CA MET A 1 27.59 20.28 50.72
C MET A 1 26.73 21.27 49.97
N LEU A 2 26.07 20.86 48.89
CA LEU A 2 25.07 21.71 48.23
C LEU A 2 24.02 22.05 49.29
N ASP A 3 23.85 23.33 49.60
CA ASP A 3 22.80 23.77 50.49
C ASP A 3 21.47 23.49 49.79
N LEU A 4 20.60 22.72 50.44
CA LEU A 4 19.27 22.41 49.90
C LEU A 4 18.50 23.70 49.58
N GLY A 5 18.79 24.81 50.29
CA GLY A 5 18.24 26.12 49.98
C GLY A 5 18.69 26.70 48.63
N GLU A 6 19.96 26.54 48.26
CA GLU A 6 20.47 26.99 46.94
C GLU A 6 19.86 26.18 45.80
N MET A 7 19.79 24.85 45.95
CA MET A 7 19.14 23.99 44.95
C MET A 7 17.65 24.31 44.76
N LEU A 8 16.94 24.70 45.83
CA LEU A 8 15.53 25.07 45.77
C LEU A 8 15.33 26.43 45.09
N ASN A 9 16.21 27.40 45.35
CA ASN A 9 16.17 28.72 44.72
C ASN A 9 16.49 28.63 43.22
N ASP A 10 17.48 27.83 42.83
CA ASP A 10 17.81 27.60 41.43
C ASP A 10 16.65 26.92 40.70
N PHE A 11 16.05 25.87 41.29
CA PHE A 11 14.86 25.22 40.73
C PHE A 11 13.66 26.17 40.59
N LEU A 12 13.40 27.02 41.59
CA LEU A 12 12.30 27.99 41.53
C LEU A 12 12.55 29.05 40.45
N SER A 13 13.80 29.49 40.28
CA SER A 13 14.19 30.42 39.22
C SER A 13 14.00 29.81 37.83
N ASP A 14 14.36 28.54 37.65
CA ASP A 14 14.16 27.80 36.40
C ASP A 14 12.66 27.64 36.08
N VAL A 15 11.83 27.31 37.08
CA VAL A 15 10.37 27.20 36.89
C VAL A 15 9.75 28.56 36.51
N ILE A 16 10.14 29.64 37.18
CA ILE A 16 9.61 30.98 36.91
C ILE A 16 10.04 31.47 35.52
N SER A 17 11.28 31.21 35.12
CA SER A 17 11.78 31.58 33.79
C SER A 17 11.17 30.77 32.65
N ALA A 18 10.67 29.56 32.92
CA ALA A 18 9.93 28.74 31.95
C ALA A 18 8.46 29.17 31.75
N LEU A 19 7.85 29.91 32.70
CA LEU A 19 6.43 30.31 32.61
C LEU A 19 6.06 31.06 31.30
N PRO A 20 6.84 32.05 30.82
CA PRO A 20 6.54 32.73 29.57
C PRO A 20 6.52 31.78 28.36
N ALA A 21 7.47 30.84 28.29
CA ALA A 21 7.55 29.85 27.23
C ALA A 21 6.35 28.89 27.26
N ILE A 22 5.94 28.46 28.45
CA ILE A 22 4.75 27.61 28.64
C ILE A 22 3.49 28.33 28.15
N ILE A 23 3.30 29.60 28.51
CA ILE A 23 2.15 30.39 28.06
C ILE A 23 2.17 30.52 26.53
N ALA A 24 3.32 30.85 25.94
CA ALA A 24 3.48 30.96 24.49
C ALA A 24 3.17 29.63 23.77
N ALA A 25 3.67 28.52 24.28
CA ALA A 25 3.41 27.18 23.74
C ALA A 25 1.91 26.83 23.78
N ILE A 26 1.23 27.10 24.90
CA ILE A 26 -0.22 26.90 25.04
C ILE A 26 -0.98 27.74 24.02
N LEU A 27 -0.61 29.02 23.85
CA LEU A 27 -1.25 29.90 22.86
C LEU A 27 -1.09 29.35 21.45
N VAL A 28 0.10 28.86 21.08
CA VAL A 28 0.35 28.24 19.78
C VAL A 28 -0.52 27.00 19.58
N LEU A 29 -0.65 26.13 20.58
CA LEU A 29 -1.51 24.95 20.50
C LEU A 29 -2.99 25.33 20.30
N ILE A 30 -3.48 26.35 21.02
CA ILE A 30 -4.85 26.85 20.87
C ILE A 30 -5.07 27.40 19.46
N ILE A 31 -4.15 28.25 18.98
CA ILE A 31 -4.21 28.81 17.62
C ILE A 31 -4.20 27.67 16.59
N GLY A 32 -3.28 26.73 16.74
CA GLY A 32 -3.15 25.55 15.89
C GLY A 32 -4.43 24.72 15.79
N TYR A 33 -5.06 24.44 16.94
CA TYR A 33 -6.32 23.71 16.98
C TYR A 33 -7.45 24.46 16.27
N VAL A 34 -7.58 25.76 16.54
CA VAL A 34 -8.62 26.60 15.93
C VAL A 34 -8.41 26.70 14.42
N VAL A 35 -7.21 27.08 13.98
CA VAL A 35 -6.84 27.18 12.56
C VAL A 35 -7.02 25.83 11.87
N GLY A 36 -6.52 24.76 12.48
CA GLY A 36 -6.65 23.40 11.95
C GLY A 36 -8.10 23.02 11.68
N LYS A 37 -9.00 23.30 12.63
CA LYS A 37 -10.43 23.02 12.48
C LYS A 37 -11.08 23.85 11.36
N PHE A 38 -10.68 25.10 11.20
CA PHE A 38 -11.18 25.95 10.11
C PHE A 38 -10.68 25.46 8.75
N VAL A 39 -9.38 25.22 8.61
CA VAL A 39 -8.77 24.76 7.36
C VAL A 39 -9.27 23.36 7.00
N GLY A 40 -9.35 22.43 7.95
CA GLY A 40 -9.87 21.09 7.70
C GLY A 40 -11.32 21.09 7.21
N ARG A 41 -12.18 21.96 7.74
CA ARG A 41 -13.55 22.16 7.21
C ARG A 41 -13.54 22.75 5.81
N ALA A 42 -12.64 23.69 5.52
CA ALA A 42 -12.52 24.27 4.19
C ALA A 42 -12.08 23.20 3.17
N VAL A 43 -11.06 22.39 3.51
CA VAL A 43 -10.59 21.29 2.68
C VAL A 43 -11.68 20.24 2.48
N ASN A 44 -12.40 19.85 3.54
CA ASN A 44 -13.54 18.94 3.44
C ASN A 44 -14.53 19.41 2.35
N LYS A 45 -14.99 20.67 2.43
CA LYS A 45 -15.90 21.25 1.43
C LYS A 45 -15.33 21.30 0.02
N ILE A 46 -14.01 21.49 -0.12
CA ILE A 46 -13.35 21.49 -1.44
C ILE A 46 -13.36 20.09 -2.03
N VAL A 47 -13.01 19.06 -1.25
CA VAL A 47 -12.98 17.67 -1.70
C VAL A 47 -14.37 17.17 -2.08
N GLU A 48 -15.38 17.48 -1.25
CA GLU A 48 -16.78 17.15 -1.52
C GLU A 48 -17.23 17.75 -2.87
N LYS A 49 -16.88 19.01 -3.13
CA LYS A 49 -17.18 19.69 -4.40
C LYS A 49 -16.45 19.13 -5.62
N MET A 50 -15.27 18.55 -5.44
CA MET A 50 -14.50 17.93 -6.54
C MET A 50 -15.12 16.61 -7.02
N GLY A 51 -16.05 16.03 -6.27
CA GLY A 51 -16.73 14.79 -6.66
C GLY A 51 -15.84 13.54 -6.61
N LEU A 52 -14.68 13.62 -5.93
CA LEU A 52 -13.75 12.51 -5.78
C LEU A 52 -14.34 11.34 -4.98
N GLU A 53 -15.36 11.60 -4.18
CA GLU A 53 -16.07 10.58 -3.38
C GLU A 53 -16.64 9.46 -4.24
N LYS A 54 -17.27 9.77 -5.38
CA LYS A 54 -17.86 8.74 -6.24
C LYS A 54 -16.83 7.74 -6.73
N ALA A 55 -15.69 8.25 -7.20
CA ALA A 55 -14.59 7.41 -7.68
C ALA A 55 -13.98 6.60 -6.53
N PHE A 56 -13.87 7.18 -5.33
CA PHE A 56 -13.38 6.47 -4.15
C PHE A 56 -14.33 5.37 -3.69
N ASP A 57 -15.63 5.63 -3.68
CA ASP A 57 -16.66 4.70 -3.22
C ASP A 57 -16.75 3.43 -4.05
N GLU A 58 -16.35 3.50 -5.32
CA GLU A 58 -16.23 2.34 -6.20
C GLU A 58 -15.04 1.44 -5.85
N THR A 59 -14.02 1.99 -5.18
CA THR A 59 -12.85 1.23 -4.71
C THR A 59 -13.18 0.41 -3.47
N ASP A 60 -12.39 -0.63 -3.21
CA ASP A 60 -12.58 -1.46 -2.02
C ASP A 60 -12.26 -0.72 -0.72
N ALA A 61 -11.37 0.29 -0.79
CA ALA A 61 -11.12 1.21 0.31
C ALA A 61 -12.37 2.06 0.62
N GLY A 62 -13.00 2.65 -0.41
CA GLY A 62 -14.23 3.44 -0.23
C GLY A 62 -15.42 2.63 0.29
N LYS A 63 -15.60 1.39 -0.19
CA LYS A 63 -16.61 0.47 0.37
C LYS A 63 -16.39 0.20 1.85
N SER A 64 -15.14 0.12 2.29
CA SER A 64 -14.79 -0.09 3.71
C SER A 64 -15.04 1.16 4.55
N PHE A 65 -14.71 2.34 4.02
CA PHE A 65 -14.98 3.64 4.65
C PHE A 65 -16.49 3.90 4.82
N LYS A 66 -17.29 3.58 3.81
CA LYS A 66 -18.76 3.67 3.92
C LYS A 66 -19.32 2.76 5.01
N LYS A 67 -18.77 1.56 5.18
CA LYS A 67 -19.19 0.64 6.25
C LYS A 67 -18.88 1.18 7.65
N SER A 68 -17.85 2.02 7.80
CA SER A 68 -17.54 2.69 9.07
C SER A 68 -18.25 4.05 9.23
N GLY A 69 -19.12 4.44 8.30
CA GLY A 69 -19.84 5.72 8.35
C GLY A 69 -18.94 6.94 8.12
N MET A 70 -17.85 6.78 7.37
CA MET A 70 -16.86 7.83 7.10
C MET A 70 -16.75 8.13 5.60
N ASP A 71 -16.81 9.40 5.23
CA ASP A 71 -16.66 9.85 3.85
C ASP A 71 -15.21 10.30 3.56
N LEU A 72 -14.77 10.21 2.30
CA LEU A 72 -13.42 10.62 1.88
C LEU A 72 -13.12 12.08 2.24
N SER A 73 -14.05 12.98 1.98
CA SER A 73 -13.92 14.42 2.24
C SER A 73 -13.74 14.70 3.74
N SER A 74 -14.53 14.03 4.58
CA SER A 74 -14.45 14.09 6.04
C SER A 74 -13.11 13.59 6.56
N PHE A 75 -12.60 12.49 5.97
CA PHE A 75 -11.30 11.92 6.32
C PHE A 75 -10.16 12.86 5.94
N ILE A 76 -10.13 13.37 4.70
CA ILE A 76 -9.08 14.31 4.25
C ILE A 76 -9.12 15.61 5.07
N GLY A 77 -10.31 16.14 5.37
CA GLY A 77 -10.47 17.29 6.25
C GLY A 77 -9.97 17.03 7.67
N GLY A 78 -10.21 15.82 8.19
CA GLY A 78 -9.68 15.34 9.47
C GLY A 78 -8.16 15.24 9.47
N ILE A 79 -7.56 14.64 8.45
CA ILE A 79 -6.09 14.55 8.32
C ILE A 79 -5.46 15.93 8.18
N THR A 80 -6.08 16.84 7.41
CA THR A 80 -5.62 18.23 7.30
C THR A 80 -5.64 18.93 8.66
N THR A 81 -6.71 18.73 9.43
CA THR A 81 -6.81 19.26 10.80
C THR A 81 -5.69 18.70 11.68
N ALA A 82 -5.48 17.38 11.64
CA ALA A 82 -4.43 16.70 12.39
C ALA A 82 -3.04 17.22 12.00
N PHE A 83 -2.78 17.42 10.72
CA PHE A 83 -1.50 17.92 10.21
C PHE A 83 -1.15 19.30 10.78
N ILE A 84 -2.12 20.23 10.79
CA ILE A 84 -1.93 21.57 11.35
C ILE A 84 -1.73 21.51 12.87
N ILE A 85 -2.49 20.68 13.58
CA ILE A 85 -2.33 20.47 15.02
C ILE A 85 -0.93 19.95 15.32
N VAL A 86 -0.46 18.96 14.56
CA VAL A 86 0.87 18.37 14.72
C VAL A 86 1.97 19.41 14.50
N ILE A 87 1.88 20.22 13.45
CA ILE A 87 2.82 21.33 13.24
C ILE A 87 2.83 22.26 14.45
N SER A 88 1.66 22.56 14.99
CA SER A 88 1.54 23.43 16.16
C SER A 88 2.15 22.81 17.42
N ILE A 89 2.07 21.48 17.56
CA ILE A 89 2.76 20.73 18.62
C ILE A 89 4.28 20.82 18.45
N VAL A 90 4.80 20.63 17.23
CA VAL A 90 6.24 20.78 16.94
C VAL A 90 6.73 22.17 17.35
N VAL A 91 6.01 23.21 16.93
CA VAL A 91 6.36 24.61 17.27
C VAL A 91 6.25 24.85 18.77
N ALA A 92 5.22 24.33 19.43
CA ALA A 92 5.06 24.47 20.88
C ALA A 92 6.23 23.81 21.65
N ILE A 93 6.66 22.61 21.24
CA ILE A 93 7.82 21.92 21.84
C ILE A 93 9.10 22.74 21.63
N GLN A 94 9.29 23.32 20.45
CA GLN A 94 10.43 24.18 20.16
C GLN A 94 10.44 25.45 21.01
N ILE A 95 9.27 26.06 21.25
CA ILE A 95 9.13 27.25 22.12
C ILE A 95 9.45 26.92 23.57
N LEU A 96 9.08 25.72 24.04
CA LEU A 96 9.39 25.27 25.39
C LEU A 96 10.91 25.08 25.62
N ASP A 97 11.70 25.00 24.54
CA ASP A 97 13.16 24.84 24.55
C ASP A 97 13.63 23.82 25.60
N ILE A 98 12.95 22.67 25.61
CA ILE A 98 13.28 21.56 26.51
C ILE A 98 14.65 21.08 26.05
N GLY A 99 15.73 21.53 26.69
CA GLY A 99 17.09 21.19 26.28
C GLY A 99 17.41 19.70 26.43
N GLY A 100 18.58 19.31 25.92
CA GLY A 100 19.12 17.96 26.07
C GLY A 100 18.43 16.89 25.22
N THR A 101 18.76 15.63 25.49
CA THR A 101 18.35 14.48 24.66
C THR A 101 16.83 14.25 24.68
N VAL A 102 16.15 14.58 25.78
CA VAL A 102 14.70 14.42 25.88
C VAL A 102 13.98 15.37 24.93
N GLY A 103 14.41 16.63 24.87
CA GLY A 103 13.87 17.61 23.93
C GLY A 103 14.02 17.21 22.48
N SER A 104 15.23 16.78 22.09
CA SER A 104 15.47 16.34 20.72
C SER A 104 14.57 15.17 20.34
N PHE A 105 14.39 14.19 21.23
CA PHE A 105 13.45 13.08 20.98
C PHE A 105 12.00 13.55 20.85
N MET A 106 11.54 14.51 21.67
CA MET A 106 10.19 15.04 21.56
C MET A 106 9.98 15.76 20.22
N VAL A 107 10.97 16.53 19.75
CA VAL A 107 10.93 17.20 18.44
C VAL A 107 10.92 16.16 17.32
N ASP A 108 11.76 15.13 17.38
CA ASP A 108 11.84 14.08 16.35
C ASP A 108 10.53 13.30 16.25
N ILE A 109 9.94 12.90 17.39
CA ILE A 109 8.64 12.21 17.43
C ILE A 109 7.54 13.12 16.86
N ALA A 110 7.51 14.39 17.25
CA ALA A 110 6.52 15.33 16.75
C ALA A 110 6.71 15.60 15.24
N ALA A 111 7.95 15.65 14.75
CA ALA A 111 8.28 15.85 13.34
C ALA A 111 8.06 14.61 12.47
N TYR A 112 7.92 13.44 13.07
CA TYR A 112 7.54 12.20 12.37
C TYR A 112 6.04 12.16 12.04
N LEU A 113 5.18 12.69 12.91
CA LEU A 113 3.72 12.67 12.73
C LEU A 113 3.23 13.28 11.39
N PRO A 114 3.75 14.41 10.88
CA PRO A 114 3.39 14.94 9.56
C PRO A 114 3.68 13.96 8.43
N ARG A 115 4.81 13.25 8.51
CA ARG A 115 5.22 12.26 7.51
C ARG A 115 4.29 11.05 7.53
N LEU A 116 3.96 10.57 8.72
CA LEU A 116 2.99 9.49 8.91
C LEU A 116 1.63 9.85 8.31
N LEU A 117 1.10 11.03 8.65
CA LEU A 117 -0.16 11.53 8.09
C LEU A 117 -0.09 11.69 6.57
N GLY A 118 1.02 12.23 6.05
CA GLY A 118 1.26 12.38 4.62
C GLY A 118 1.22 11.04 3.87
N GLY A 119 1.87 10.01 4.41
CA GLY A 119 1.82 8.67 3.81
C GLY A 119 0.39 8.09 3.81
N VAL A 120 -0.39 8.31 4.87
CA VAL A 120 -1.80 7.86 4.93
C VAL A 120 -2.62 8.56 3.84
N VAL A 121 -2.40 9.86 3.62
CA VAL A 121 -3.02 10.62 2.53
C VAL A 121 -2.62 10.06 1.17
N ILE A 122 -1.35 9.74 0.96
CA ILE A 122 -0.86 9.14 -0.30
C ILE A 122 -1.56 7.81 -0.56
N ILE A 123 -1.74 6.95 0.45
CA ILE A 123 -2.47 5.68 0.28
C ILE A 123 -3.91 5.97 -0.14
N VAL A 124 -4.61 6.82 0.60
CA VAL A 124 -6.03 7.10 0.34
C VAL A 124 -6.24 7.78 -1.02
N LEU A 125 -5.55 8.88 -1.30
CA LEU A 125 -5.65 9.56 -2.60
C LEU A 125 -5.09 8.72 -3.74
N GLY A 126 -4.01 7.99 -3.48
CA GLY A 126 -3.39 7.08 -4.44
C GLY A 126 -4.36 6.00 -4.88
N THR A 127 -5.15 5.40 -3.98
CA THR A 127 -6.16 4.40 -4.37
C THR A 127 -7.24 4.96 -5.29
N VAL A 128 -7.67 6.22 -5.08
CA VAL A 128 -8.58 6.92 -6.01
C VAL A 128 -7.92 7.06 -7.39
N LEU A 129 -6.66 7.51 -7.41
CA LEU A 129 -5.90 7.68 -8.65
C LEU A 129 -5.70 6.34 -9.38
N VAL A 130 -5.38 5.26 -8.67
CA VAL A 130 -5.25 3.93 -9.26
C VAL A 130 -6.57 3.48 -9.87
N GLY A 131 -7.68 3.64 -9.14
CA GLY A 131 -9.01 3.31 -9.65
C GLY A 131 -9.31 4.05 -10.95
N PHE A 132 -9.07 5.36 -10.97
CA PHE A 132 -9.24 6.20 -12.16
C PHE A 132 -8.37 5.74 -13.33
N LEU A 133 -7.06 5.59 -13.13
CA LEU A 133 -6.12 5.20 -14.19
C LEU A 133 -6.40 3.80 -14.74
N ALA A 134 -6.70 2.85 -13.87
CA ALA A 134 -7.04 1.50 -14.29
C ALA A 134 -8.36 1.43 -15.06
N ASN A 135 -9.38 2.17 -14.61
CA ASN A 135 -10.64 2.26 -15.32
C ASN A 135 -10.46 2.94 -16.68
N LEU A 136 -9.64 4.00 -16.77
CA LEU A 136 -9.32 4.65 -18.03
C LEU A 136 -8.67 3.68 -19.01
N VAL A 137 -7.64 2.95 -18.58
CA VAL A 137 -6.96 1.95 -19.42
C VAL A 137 -7.91 0.82 -19.79
N GLY A 138 -8.70 0.30 -18.86
CA GLY A 138 -9.71 -0.72 -19.16
C GLY A 138 -10.72 -0.27 -20.21
N ASN A 139 -11.20 0.98 -20.13
CA ASN A 139 -12.15 1.55 -21.08
C ASN A 139 -11.54 1.79 -22.47
N ILE A 140 -10.25 2.12 -22.54
CA ILE A 140 -9.52 2.27 -23.81
C ILE A 140 -9.24 0.90 -24.44
N LEU A 141 -8.91 -0.11 -23.63
CA LEU A 141 -8.56 -1.44 -24.11
C LEU A 141 -9.79 -2.25 -24.55
N LYS A 142 -10.93 -2.12 -23.85
CA LYS A 142 -12.14 -2.91 -24.13
C LYS A 142 -12.60 -2.85 -25.59
N PRO A 143 -12.62 -1.70 -26.29
CA PRO A 143 -12.99 -1.61 -27.70
C PRO A 143 -11.92 -2.17 -28.66
N VAL A 144 -10.66 -2.25 -28.23
CA VAL A 144 -9.53 -2.76 -29.05
C VAL A 144 -9.60 -4.28 -29.15
N PHE A 145 -10.06 -4.96 -28.10
CA PHE A 145 -10.24 -6.40 -28.12
C PHE A 145 -11.64 -6.75 -28.65
N PRO A 146 -11.79 -7.77 -29.51
CA PRO A 146 -13.10 -8.31 -29.87
C PRO A 146 -13.90 -8.68 -28.62
N SER A 147 -15.24 -8.62 -28.68
CA SER A 147 -16.10 -8.96 -27.52
C SER A 147 -15.85 -10.37 -26.96
N ALA A 148 -15.29 -11.28 -27.75
CA ALA A 148 -14.86 -12.62 -27.33
C ALA A 148 -13.56 -12.64 -26.50
N LYS A 149 -12.80 -11.53 -26.43
CA LYS A 149 -11.53 -11.41 -25.69
C LYS A 149 -11.55 -10.31 -24.64
N SER A 150 -12.74 -9.94 -24.14
CA SER A 150 -12.89 -8.92 -23.09
C SER A 150 -12.09 -9.25 -21.83
N GLU A 151 -11.81 -10.53 -21.61
CA GLU A 151 -11.03 -11.04 -20.48
C GLU A 151 -9.58 -10.57 -20.48
N ILE A 152 -8.97 -10.41 -21.66
CA ILE A 152 -7.62 -9.88 -21.79
C ILE A 152 -7.62 -8.40 -21.37
N ALA A 153 -8.65 -7.64 -21.75
CA ALA A 153 -8.79 -6.25 -21.33
C ALA A 153 -8.94 -6.13 -19.80
N ASP A 154 -9.76 -7.00 -19.19
CA ASP A 154 -9.96 -7.01 -17.74
C ASP A 154 -8.69 -7.49 -16.99
N MET A 155 -7.97 -8.48 -17.54
CA MET A 155 -6.67 -8.92 -17.02
C MET A 155 -5.65 -7.78 -17.03
N LEU A 156 -5.49 -7.06 -18.14
CA LEU A 156 -4.57 -5.94 -18.27
C LEU A 156 -4.93 -4.79 -17.31
N LYS A 157 -6.24 -4.51 -17.14
CA LYS A 157 -6.72 -3.58 -16.13
C LYS A 157 -6.30 -4.01 -14.72
N ASN A 158 -6.52 -5.27 -14.35
CA ASN A 158 -6.18 -5.78 -13.02
C ASN A 158 -4.66 -5.76 -12.77
N LEU A 159 -3.85 -6.09 -13.77
CA LEU A 159 -2.39 -6.01 -13.68
C LEU A 159 -1.91 -4.59 -13.43
N LEU A 160 -2.48 -3.63 -14.15
CA LEU A 160 -2.19 -2.22 -13.94
C LEU A 160 -2.60 -1.78 -12.53
N GLN A 161 -3.76 -2.22 -12.03
CA GLN A 161 -4.18 -1.93 -10.65
C GLN A 161 -3.17 -2.45 -9.63
N ILE A 162 -2.78 -3.73 -9.72
CA ILE A 162 -1.83 -4.35 -8.80
C ILE A 162 -0.50 -3.59 -8.80
N GLY A 163 0.04 -3.28 -9.99
CA GLY A 163 1.29 -2.54 -10.12
C GLY A 163 1.20 -1.12 -9.56
N LEU A 164 0.14 -0.37 -9.88
CA LEU A 164 -0.02 0.99 -9.38
C LEU A 164 -0.27 1.05 -7.87
N VAL A 165 -1.04 0.11 -7.30
CA VAL A 165 -1.21 0.01 -5.84
C VAL A 165 0.13 -0.20 -5.17
N ALA A 166 0.97 -1.08 -5.71
CA ALA A 166 2.30 -1.34 -5.16
C ALA A 166 3.19 -0.10 -5.20
N VAL A 167 3.15 0.67 -6.29
CA VAL A 167 3.88 1.95 -6.40
C VAL A 167 3.39 2.95 -5.36
N ILE A 168 2.07 3.11 -5.19
CA ILE A 168 1.48 3.99 -4.17
C ILE A 168 1.90 3.56 -2.77
N LEU A 169 1.85 2.26 -2.46
CA LEU A 169 2.27 1.73 -1.17
C LEU A 169 3.76 1.98 -0.93
N LEU A 170 4.61 1.77 -1.94
CA LEU A 170 6.06 2.03 -1.81
C LEU A 170 6.33 3.51 -1.52
N ILE A 171 5.72 4.42 -2.28
CA ILE A 171 5.88 5.88 -2.07
C ILE A 171 5.36 6.28 -0.69
N ALA A 172 4.22 5.75 -0.27
CA ALA A 172 3.65 6.06 1.03
C ALA A 172 4.56 5.58 2.17
N LEU A 173 5.03 4.32 2.12
CA LEU A 173 5.90 3.76 3.14
C LEU A 173 7.27 4.46 3.17
N ASP A 174 7.77 4.88 2.02
CA ASP A 174 9.00 5.68 1.94
C ASP A 174 8.84 7.05 2.59
N LEU A 175 7.74 7.75 2.31
CA LEU A 175 7.42 9.02 2.98
C LEU A 175 7.30 8.84 4.50
N MET A 176 6.70 7.72 4.94
CA MET A 176 6.59 7.38 6.36
C MET A 176 7.91 6.93 7.00
N LEU A 177 9.02 6.83 6.25
CA LEU A 177 10.27 6.21 6.71
C LEU A 177 10.10 4.76 7.22
N LEU A 178 9.11 4.07 6.69
CA LEU A 178 8.86 2.65 6.95
C LEU A 178 9.43 1.75 5.85
N SER A 179 10.09 2.32 4.83
CA SER A 179 10.75 1.61 3.72
C SER A 179 12.04 0.89 4.16
N GLY A 180 11.93 -0.07 5.07
CA GLY A 180 13.05 -0.95 5.45
C GLY A 180 13.46 -1.91 4.33
N GLU A 181 14.62 -2.56 4.50
CA GLU A 181 15.16 -3.52 3.51
C GLU A 181 14.19 -4.64 3.13
N LEU A 182 13.30 -5.03 4.05
CA LEU A 182 12.31 -6.08 3.82
C LEU A 182 11.07 -5.60 3.06
N VAL A 183 10.76 -4.32 3.08
CA VAL A 183 9.47 -3.81 2.58
C VAL A 183 9.37 -3.93 1.06
N TYR A 184 10.41 -3.51 0.34
CA TYR A 184 10.40 -3.61 -1.12
C TYR A 184 10.31 -5.08 -1.62
N PRO A 185 11.14 -6.02 -1.13
CA PRO A 185 11.02 -7.44 -1.48
C PRO A 185 9.65 -8.04 -1.12
N LEU A 186 9.09 -7.67 0.03
CA LEU A 186 7.75 -8.10 0.45
C LEU A 186 6.68 -7.65 -0.55
N ILE A 187 6.61 -6.35 -0.84
CA ILE A 187 5.64 -5.79 -1.80
C ILE A 187 5.82 -6.42 -3.18
N LEU A 188 7.06 -6.51 -3.66
CA LEU A 188 7.38 -7.10 -4.96
C LEU A 188 6.89 -8.54 -5.06
N GLY A 189 7.12 -9.36 -4.03
CA GLY A 189 6.65 -10.74 -4.04
C GLY A 189 5.13 -10.87 -4.02
N PHE A 190 4.42 -10.04 -3.24
CA PHE A 190 2.95 -9.99 -3.30
C PHE A 190 2.44 -9.54 -4.67
N VAL A 191 3.12 -8.57 -5.31
CA VAL A 191 2.80 -8.13 -6.67
C VAL A 191 2.99 -9.27 -7.66
N ILE A 192 4.11 -10.00 -7.60
CA ILE A 192 4.38 -11.14 -8.49
C ILE A 192 3.29 -12.21 -8.34
N ILE A 193 2.89 -12.53 -7.11
CA ILE A 193 1.83 -13.52 -6.85
C ILE A 193 0.49 -13.01 -7.38
N GLY A 194 0.09 -11.81 -7.01
CA GLY A 194 -1.20 -11.23 -7.43
C GLY A 194 -1.29 -11.06 -8.95
N ALA A 195 -0.26 -10.51 -9.57
CA ALA A 195 -0.17 -10.35 -11.02
C ALA A 195 -0.15 -11.71 -11.72
N GLY A 196 0.57 -12.68 -11.16
CA GLY A 196 0.61 -14.04 -11.65
C GLY A 196 -0.74 -14.73 -11.65
N ILE A 197 -1.52 -14.56 -10.57
CA ILE A 197 -2.89 -15.07 -10.47
C ILE A 197 -3.78 -14.41 -11.52
N ALA A 198 -3.75 -13.07 -11.61
CA ALA A 198 -4.54 -12.33 -12.59
C ALA A 198 -4.22 -12.74 -14.04
N LEU A 199 -2.93 -12.90 -14.36
CA LEU A 199 -2.46 -13.40 -15.66
C LEU A 199 -2.96 -14.81 -15.95
N THR A 200 -2.80 -15.71 -14.98
CA THR A 200 -3.19 -17.12 -15.12
C THR A 200 -4.68 -17.27 -15.38
N ASP A 201 -5.51 -16.56 -14.61
CA ASP A 201 -6.96 -16.60 -14.77
C ASP A 201 -7.39 -16.00 -16.11
N GLY A 202 -6.86 -14.84 -16.50
CA GLY A 202 -7.21 -14.19 -17.77
C GLY A 202 -6.78 -14.99 -19.00
N LEU A 203 -5.55 -15.53 -19.00
CA LEU A 203 -5.03 -16.30 -20.12
C LEU A 203 -5.75 -17.65 -20.28
N ILE A 204 -5.91 -18.40 -19.19
CA ILE A 204 -6.53 -19.73 -19.27
C ILE A 204 -7.99 -19.61 -19.67
N LYS A 205 -8.72 -18.64 -19.11
CA LYS A 205 -10.12 -18.43 -19.45
C LYS A 205 -10.28 -18.03 -20.93
N SER A 206 -9.45 -17.11 -21.42
CA SER A 206 -9.45 -16.72 -22.84
C SER A 206 -9.13 -17.90 -23.77
N ILE A 207 -8.24 -18.81 -23.38
CA ILE A 207 -7.94 -20.01 -24.18
C ILE A 207 -9.12 -20.98 -24.15
N THR A 208 -9.72 -21.25 -23.00
CA THR A 208 -10.83 -22.22 -22.89
C THR A 208 -12.11 -21.75 -23.56
N ASP A 209 -12.31 -20.43 -23.66
CA ASP A 209 -13.46 -19.84 -24.34
C ASP A 209 -13.33 -19.99 -25.87
N ASP A 210 -12.12 -19.80 -26.41
CA ASP A 210 -11.80 -20.01 -27.84
C ASP A 210 -11.70 -21.51 -28.19
N HIS A 211 -11.24 -22.35 -27.24
CA HIS A 211 -10.90 -23.76 -27.43
C HIS A 211 -11.42 -24.64 -26.29
N LYS A 212 -12.66 -25.11 -26.42
CA LYS A 212 -13.34 -25.94 -25.40
C LYS A 212 -12.63 -27.27 -25.15
N GLU A 213 -11.83 -27.75 -26.09
CA GLU A 213 -10.97 -28.92 -25.98
C GLU A 213 -9.93 -28.81 -24.85
N PHE A 214 -9.55 -27.59 -24.44
CA PHE A 214 -8.61 -27.37 -23.34
C PHE A 214 -9.26 -27.27 -21.95
N VAL A 215 -10.59 -27.28 -21.85
CA VAL A 215 -11.31 -27.24 -20.55
C VAL A 215 -10.86 -28.34 -19.59
N PRO A 216 -10.67 -29.62 -20.01
CA PRO A 216 -10.23 -30.68 -19.11
C PRO A 216 -8.81 -30.47 -18.56
N VAL A 217 -7.95 -29.74 -19.27
CA VAL A 217 -6.55 -29.49 -18.85
C VAL A 217 -6.37 -28.13 -18.16
N ALA A 218 -7.37 -27.25 -18.24
CA ALA A 218 -7.32 -25.89 -17.67
C ALA A 218 -6.99 -25.88 -16.18
N GLY A 219 -7.54 -26.83 -15.40
CA GLY A 219 -7.24 -26.96 -13.97
C GLY A 219 -5.76 -27.25 -13.70
N TYR A 220 -5.15 -28.13 -14.50
CA TYR A 220 -3.72 -28.44 -14.39
C TYR A 220 -2.86 -27.24 -14.78
N ALA A 221 -3.21 -26.55 -15.87
CA ALA A 221 -2.52 -25.34 -16.29
C ALA A 221 -2.57 -24.24 -15.20
N LYS A 222 -3.73 -24.04 -14.57
CA LYS A 222 -3.89 -23.10 -13.44
C LYS A 222 -2.98 -23.48 -12.28
N PHE A 223 -3.00 -24.74 -11.88
CA PHE A 223 -2.16 -25.23 -10.79
C PHE A 223 -0.66 -25.01 -11.06
N VAL A 224 -0.20 -25.31 -12.27
CA VAL A 224 1.20 -25.11 -12.68
C VAL A 224 1.58 -23.63 -12.61
N LEU A 225 0.80 -22.76 -13.25
CA LEU A 225 1.11 -21.34 -13.31
C LEU A 225 1.04 -20.68 -11.93
N TYR A 226 0.02 -20.98 -11.12
CA TYR A 226 -0.05 -20.51 -9.73
C TYR A 226 1.15 -20.94 -8.91
N SER A 227 1.61 -22.18 -9.08
CA SER A 227 2.77 -22.68 -8.35
C SER A 227 4.05 -21.96 -8.78
N ILE A 228 4.23 -21.68 -10.07
CA ILE A 228 5.37 -20.90 -10.58
C ILE A 228 5.37 -19.50 -9.95
N PHE A 229 4.26 -18.77 -10.02
CA PHE A 229 4.18 -17.42 -9.47
C PHE A 229 4.31 -17.38 -7.95
N LEU A 230 3.80 -18.40 -7.25
CA LEU A 230 3.96 -18.55 -5.81
C LEU A 230 5.43 -18.77 -5.43
N VAL A 231 6.14 -19.63 -6.15
CA VAL A 231 7.57 -19.88 -5.89
C VAL A 231 8.42 -18.65 -6.20
N ILE A 232 8.17 -17.97 -7.32
CA ILE A 232 8.89 -16.72 -7.66
C ILE A 232 8.58 -15.62 -6.63
N GLY A 233 7.31 -15.46 -6.27
CA GLY A 233 6.88 -14.46 -5.29
C GLY A 233 7.43 -14.72 -3.89
N ALA A 234 7.43 -15.97 -3.43
CA ALA A 234 8.08 -16.37 -2.19
C ALA A 234 9.59 -16.10 -2.24
N GLY A 235 10.23 -16.40 -3.38
CA GLY A 235 11.65 -16.08 -3.58
C GLY A 235 11.94 -14.58 -3.49
N ALA A 236 11.05 -13.74 -4.03
CA ALA A 236 11.16 -12.28 -3.90
C ALA A 236 10.97 -11.83 -2.44
N ILE A 237 9.93 -12.32 -1.74
CA ILE A 237 9.66 -11.97 -0.32
C ILE A 237 10.87 -12.21 0.56
N PHE A 238 11.53 -13.36 0.37
CA PHE A 238 12.63 -13.80 1.21
C PHE A 238 14.01 -13.54 0.60
N ALA A 239 14.10 -12.72 -0.45
CA ALA A 239 15.34 -12.50 -1.21
C ALA A 239 16.50 -11.90 -0.37
N THR A 240 16.18 -11.22 0.73
CA THR A 240 17.16 -10.59 1.62
C THR A 240 17.76 -11.58 2.63
N PHE A 241 17.20 -12.78 2.78
CA PHE A 241 17.69 -13.78 3.71
C PHE A 241 18.74 -14.67 3.04
N GLU A 242 19.86 -14.86 3.73
CA GLU A 242 20.96 -15.69 3.25
C GLU A 242 20.50 -17.13 3.00
N GLY A 243 20.96 -17.72 1.89
CA GLY A 243 20.66 -19.12 1.52
C GLY A 243 19.26 -19.37 0.92
N VAL A 244 18.33 -18.42 0.99
CA VAL A 244 16.97 -18.59 0.45
C VAL A 244 16.97 -18.81 -1.05
N THR A 245 17.81 -18.11 -1.81
CA THR A 245 17.91 -18.30 -3.27
C THR A 245 18.20 -19.75 -3.63
N ASN A 246 19.05 -20.43 -2.84
CA ASN A 246 19.37 -21.85 -3.05
C ASN A 246 18.19 -22.76 -2.67
N VAL A 247 17.49 -22.46 -1.58
CA VAL A 247 16.29 -23.20 -1.16
C VAL A 247 15.19 -23.08 -2.22
N ILE A 248 14.92 -21.86 -2.69
CA ILE A 248 13.93 -21.58 -3.73
C ILE A 248 14.32 -22.27 -5.05
N ALA A 249 15.60 -22.25 -5.43
CA ALA A 249 16.08 -22.97 -6.60
C ALA A 249 15.84 -24.49 -6.47
N ASN A 250 16.16 -25.08 -5.33
CA ASN A 250 15.94 -26.51 -5.07
C ASN A 250 14.44 -26.88 -5.11
N ILE A 251 13.59 -26.06 -4.50
CA ILE A 251 12.12 -26.22 -4.55
C ILE A 251 11.64 -26.12 -6.01
N SER A 252 12.14 -25.14 -6.77
CA SER A 252 11.78 -24.93 -8.18
C SER A 252 12.13 -26.15 -9.03
N TRP A 253 13.34 -26.73 -8.85
CA TRP A 253 13.76 -27.94 -9.54
C TRP A 253 12.91 -29.16 -9.16
N ALA A 254 12.67 -29.37 -7.87
CA ALA A 254 11.80 -30.46 -7.41
C ALA A 254 10.40 -30.35 -8.00
N PHE A 255 9.85 -29.13 -8.06
CA PHE A 255 8.54 -28.86 -8.64
C PHE A 255 8.54 -29.09 -10.16
N ALA A 256 9.56 -28.62 -10.87
CA ALA A 256 9.70 -28.85 -12.32
C ALA A 256 9.76 -30.35 -12.67
N ILE A 257 10.50 -31.14 -11.88
CA ILE A 257 10.57 -32.60 -12.03
C ILE A 257 9.20 -33.24 -11.77
N ALA A 258 8.53 -32.88 -10.66
CA ALA A 258 7.21 -33.41 -10.32
C ALA A 258 6.16 -33.13 -11.40
N LEU A 259 6.17 -31.91 -11.96
CA LEU A 259 5.30 -31.54 -13.07
C LEU A 259 5.64 -32.32 -14.35
N GLY A 260 6.93 -32.48 -14.67
CA GLY A 260 7.37 -33.30 -15.79
C GLY A 260 6.84 -34.74 -15.71
N ILE A 261 6.90 -35.35 -14.52
CA ILE A 261 6.37 -36.70 -14.28
C ILE A 261 4.83 -36.71 -14.41
N MET A 262 4.14 -35.69 -13.88
CA MET A 262 2.68 -35.59 -13.94
C MET A 262 2.13 -35.46 -15.37
N LEU A 263 2.91 -34.88 -16.30
CA LEU A 263 2.52 -34.74 -17.70
C LEU A 263 2.70 -36.02 -18.52
N LEU A 264 3.48 -37.01 -18.07
CA LEU A 264 3.75 -38.25 -18.80
C LEU A 264 2.47 -39.01 -19.25
N PRO A 265 1.45 -39.23 -18.39
CA PRO A 265 0.23 -39.94 -18.79
C PRO A 265 -0.59 -39.17 -19.83
N VAL A 266 -0.59 -37.84 -19.74
CA VAL A 266 -1.30 -36.96 -20.68
C VAL A 266 -0.65 -37.02 -22.05
N VAL A 267 0.68 -36.87 -22.10
CA VAL A 267 1.47 -36.97 -23.34
C VAL A 267 1.33 -38.36 -23.97
N TYR A 268 1.39 -39.42 -23.17
CA TYR A 268 1.21 -40.80 -23.66
C TYR A 268 -0.18 -41.02 -24.28
N ASN A 269 -1.25 -40.55 -23.63
CA ASN A 269 -2.61 -40.68 -24.15
C ASN A 269 -2.83 -39.87 -25.44
N LEU A 270 -2.25 -38.66 -25.54
CA LEU A 270 -2.29 -37.85 -26.76
C LEU A 270 -1.53 -38.54 -27.90
N ALA A 271 -0.31 -39.03 -27.65
CA ALA A 271 0.49 -39.77 -28.63
C ALA A 271 -0.22 -41.04 -29.14
N LYS A 272 -0.91 -41.75 -28.25
CA LYS A 272 -1.69 -42.95 -28.59
C LYS A 272 -2.95 -42.65 -29.41
N LYS A 273 -3.58 -41.48 -29.23
CA LYS A 273 -4.70 -41.05 -30.08
C LYS A 273 -4.21 -40.72 -31.50
N MET A 274 -3.12 -39.97 -31.63
CA MET A 274 -2.57 -39.58 -32.94
C MET A 274 -2.15 -40.80 -33.79
N THR A 275 -1.61 -41.84 -33.16
CA THR A 275 -1.24 -43.09 -33.85
C THR A 275 -2.41 -44.01 -34.20
N LYS A 276 -3.62 -43.74 -33.68
CA LYS A 276 -4.85 -44.47 -34.06
C LYS A 276 -5.66 -43.76 -35.15
N GLU A 277 -5.42 -42.48 -35.37
CA GLU A 277 -6.07 -41.66 -36.41
C GLU A 277 -5.22 -41.54 -37.69
N SER A 278 -4.04 -42.19 -37.73
CA SER A 278 -3.14 -42.34 -38.90
C SER A 278 -3.15 -43.77 -39.42
#